data_AF-A0A5E4IDP5-F1
#
_entry.id   AF-A0A5E4IDP5-F1
#
_cell.length_a   1.000
_cell.length_b   1.000
_cell.length_c   1.000
_cell.angle_alpha   90.00
_cell.angle_beta   90.00
_cell.angle_gamma   90.00
#
_symmetry.space_group_name_H-M   'P 1'
#
loop_
_entity.id
_entity.type
_entity.pdbx_description
1 polymer ?
#
loop_
_entity_poly.entity_id
_entity_poly.type
_entity_poly.pdbx_seq_one_letter_code
_entity_poly.pdbx_strand_id
1 'polypeptide(L)' 'MTEQNRNYIKKEIGKLLSEIWRIKGLSEQEYGSTHPITKGLGKMHTEAQALLQEK' A
#
# COMPACT_ATOMS: atom_id res chain seq x y z
N MET A 1 9.24 -6.00 -21.35
CA MET A 1 8.89 -6.58 -20.04
C MET A 1 8.27 -7.97 -20.27
N THR A 2 8.76 -9.03 -19.63
CA THR A 2 8.22 -10.40 -19.78
C THR A 2 6.94 -10.58 -18.96
N GLU A 3 6.16 -11.62 -19.26
CA GLU A 3 5.00 -11.99 -18.46
C GLU A 3 5.37 -12.34 -17.02
N GLN A 4 6.49 -13.06 -16.85
CA GLN A 4 7.07 -13.35 -15.54
C GLN A 4 7.35 -12.07 -14.74
N ASN A 5 7.95 -11.05 -15.38
CA ASN A 5 8.21 -9.77 -14.71
C ASN A 5 6.93 -9.03 -14.35
N ARG A 6 5.90 -9.04 -15.22
CA ARG A 6 4.58 -8.45 -14.90
C ARG A 6 3.93 -9.12 -13.69
N ASN A 7 3.94 -10.45 -13.64
CA ASN A 7 3.38 -11.21 -12.54
C ASN A 7 4.15 -10.98 -11.23
N TYR A 8 5.47 -10.89 -11.32
CA TYR A 8 6.32 -10.55 -10.18
C TYR A 8 5.99 -9.15 -9.64
N ILE A 9 5.91 -8.14 -10.50
CA ILE A 9 5.56 -6.76 -10.09
C ILE A 9 4.20 -6.72 -9.39
N LYS A 10 3.16 -7.36 -9.94
CA LYS A 10 1.83 -7.41 -9.29
C LYS A 10 1.89 -8.08 -7.92
N LYS A 11 2.67 -9.16 -7.78
CA LYS A 11 2.87 -9.84 -6.49
C LYS A 11 3.53 -8.94 -5.46
N GLU A 12 4.59 -8.21 -5.84
CA GLU A 12 5.29 -7.32 -4.90
C GLU A 12 4.43 -6.10 -4.52
N ILE A 13 3.65 -5.54 -5.44
CA ILE A 13 2.67 -4.48 -5.11
C ILE A 13 1.62 -5.01 -4.11
N GLY A 14 1.14 -6.24 -4.28
CA GLY A 14 0.22 -6.87 -3.33
C GLY A 14 0.80 -7.00 -1.91
N LYS A 15 2.09 -7.36 -1.79
CA LYS A 15 2.79 -7.39 -0.49
C LYS A 15 2.92 -6.00 0.10
N LEU A 16 3.30 -5.00 -0.71
CA LEU A 16 3.43 -3.62 -0.27
C LEU A 16 2.11 -3.08 0.30
N LEU A 17 0.98 -3.37 -0.34
CA LEU A 17 -0.35 -3.00 0.17
C LEU A 17 -0.62 -3.58 1.56
N SER A 18 -0.31 -4.87 1.75
CA SER A 18 -0.45 -5.55 3.04
C SER A 18 0.40 -4.90 4.14
N GLU A 19 1.65 -4.55 3.82
CA GLU A 19 2.56 -3.90 4.79
C GLU A 19 2.09 -2.47 5.12
N ILE A 20 1.68 -1.67 4.12
CA ILE A 20 1.14 -0.32 4.37
C ILE A 20 -0.09 -0.41 5.27
N TRP A 21 -1.00 -1.36 5.01
CA TRP A 21 -2.21 -1.54 5.82
C TRP A 21 -1.89 -1.90 7.27
N ARG A 22 -0.93 -2.81 7.48
CA ARG A 22 -0.47 -3.22 8.81
C ARG A 22 0.14 -2.05 9.58
N ILE A 23 1.04 -1.29 8.95
CA ILE A 23 1.68 -0.13 9.59
C ILE A 23 0.66 0.96 9.87
N LYS A 24 -0.30 1.21 8.96
CA LYS A 24 -1.41 2.14 9.18
C LYS A 24 -2.22 1.77 10.40
N GLY A 25 -2.57 0.50 10.58
CA GLY A 25 -3.32 0.03 11.74
C GLY A 25 -2.60 0.30 13.07
N LEU A 26 -1.28 0.06 13.11
CA LEU A 26 -0.45 0.42 14.27
C LEU A 26 -0.38 1.93 14.46
N SER A 27 -0.21 2.70 13.39
CA SER A 27 -0.16 4.16 13.43
C SER A 27 -1.48 4.78 13.93
N GLU A 28 -2.62 4.19 13.57
CA GLU A 28 -3.94 4.57 14.09
C GLU A 28 -4.07 4.34 15.58
N GLN A 29 -3.55 3.22 16.09
CA GLN A 29 -3.57 2.89 17.51
C GLN A 29 -2.72 3.87 18.33
N GLU A 30 -1.51 4.22 17.85
CA GLU A 30 -0.59 5.05 18.64
C GLU A 30 -0.75 6.55 18.45
N TYR A 31 -1.10 7.00 17.24
CA TYR A 31 -1.15 8.43 16.92
C TYR A 31 -2.57 8.92 16.58
N GLY A 32 -3.52 8.01 16.37
CA GLY A 32 -4.86 8.34 15.91
C GLY A 32 -4.98 8.49 14.39
N SER A 33 -6.23 8.47 13.91
CA SER A 33 -6.56 8.50 12.48
C SER A 33 -6.28 9.83 11.79
N THR A 34 -6.22 10.93 12.54
CA THR A 34 -6.02 12.28 11.98
C THR A 34 -4.55 12.66 11.85
N HIS A 35 -3.65 11.89 12.48
CA HIS A 35 -2.21 12.17 12.50
C HIS A 35 -1.62 12.13 11.08
N PRO A 36 -0.64 13.00 10.75
CA PRO A 36 -0.07 13.07 9.40
C PRO A 36 0.52 11.74 8.90
N ILE A 37 1.18 10.96 9.77
CA ILE A 37 1.73 9.65 9.42
C ILE A 37 0.62 8.70 8.97
N THR A 38 -0.44 8.58 9.78
CA THR A 38 -1.60 7.74 9.51
C THR A 38 -2.29 8.09 8.19
N LYS A 39 -2.50 9.39 7.95
CA LYS A 39 -3.05 9.90 6.69
C LYS A 39 -2.15 9.61 5.49
N GLY A 40 -0.83 9.79 5.67
CA GLY A 40 0.18 9.48 4.66
C GLY A 40 0.14 8.01 4.25
N LEU A 41 0.07 7.10 5.21
CA LEU A 41 -0.06 5.66 4.97
C LEU A 41 -1.36 5.32 4.25
N GLY A 42 -2.47 5.97 4.61
CA GLY A 42 -3.74 5.83 3.90
C GLY A 42 -3.63 6.24 2.42
N LYS A 43 -2.99 7.39 2.14
CA LYS A 43 -2.76 7.86 0.77
C LYS A 43 -1.86 6.90 -0.02
N MET A 44 -0.75 6.44 0.57
CA MET A 44 0.16 5.48 -0.06
C MET A 44 -0.54 4.16 -0.40
N HIS A 45 -1.43 3.68 0.47
CA HIS A 45 -2.23 2.49 0.18
C HIS A 45 -3.10 2.70 -1.07
N THR A 46 -3.80 3.84 -1.18
CA THR A 46 -4.63 4.16 -2.35
C THR A 46 -3.79 4.26 -3.62
N GLU A 47 -2.63 4.92 -3.57
CA GLU A 47 -1.73 5.05 -4.72
C GLU A 47 -1.19 3.69 -5.17
N ALA A 48 -0.73 2.86 -4.23
CA ALA A 48 -0.26 1.50 -4.53
C ALA A 48 -1.39 0.61 -5.09
N GLN A 49 -2.63 0.80 -4.64
CA GLN A 49 -3.79 0.06 -5.13
C GLN A 49 -4.11 0.43 -6.58
N ALA A 50 -3.94 1.70 -6.95
CA ALA A 50 -4.15 2.17 -8.32
C ALA A 50 -3.17 1.51 -9.32
N LEU A 51 -1.94 1.20 -8.89
CA LEU A 51 -0.94 0.50 -9.72
C LEU A 51 -1.37 -0.92 -10.14
N LEU A 52 -2.29 -1.55 -9.40
CA LEU A 52 -2.86 -2.85 -9.79
C LEU A 52 -4.05 -2.71 -10.74
N GLN A 53 -4.64 -1.53 -10.84
CA GLN A 53 -5.80 -1.23 -11.68
C GLN A 53 -5.43 -0.70 -13.06
N GLU A 54 -4.19 -0.25 -13.27
CA GLU A 54 -3.68 0.11 -14.59
C GLU A 54 -3.75 -1.11 -15.53
N LYS A 55 -4.54 -0.96 -16.60
CA LYS A 55 -4.73 -1.93 -17.69
C LYS A 55 -3.67 -1.77 -18.76
#